data_AF-A0A2N6CMX7-F1
#
_entry.id   AF-A0A2N6CMX7-F1
#
_cell.length_a   1.000
_cell.length_b   1.000
_cell.length_c   1.000
_cell.angle_alpha   90.00
_cell.angle_beta   90.00
_cell.angle_gamma   90.00
#
_symmetry.space_group_name_H-M   'P 1'
#
loop_
_entity.id
_entity.type
_entity.pdbx_description
1 polymer ?
#
loop_
_entity_poly.entity_id
_entity_poly.type
_entity_poly.pdbx_seq_one_letter_code
_entity_poly.pdbx_strand_id
1 'polypeptide(L)'
;DLNKEELAICPPLVLLGSDEMLAGRGLSQLIWLLNSGLPVKVLVLSALHFGLLEAPTNDPRGSLGLLALAQRNAFVAQTSVADPDHLGDSILRALAFDGPALIQAYAPSPGQHGFASNQTVVQAQSAVTARVLPLFRYDPRGEGVFGSRISLEGNPACEDALVKVDDSEQSLTPADWARGQRRFDAQFEPLSDKAPGPVTLQEWLQLDDKGRAGKTPFVATGDDENEQRYSVSPALARVSAQCLANWQTLQELAGLVTPFTAQVEEKIRAEVAAEHQAELDAQKKASDAQIREIQDKTQAEIAKNIRSRLLELASRKRN
;
A
#
# COMPACT_ATOMS: atom_id res chain seq x y z
N ASP A 1 10.36 -39.88 -6.90
CA ASP A 1 10.46 -38.45 -7.27
C ASP A 1 10.45 -38.31 -8.77
N LEU A 2 9.60 -37.42 -9.28
CA LEU A 2 9.56 -37.06 -10.68
C LEU A 2 10.67 -36.04 -10.96
N ASN A 3 11.33 -36.14 -12.10
CA ASN A 3 12.29 -35.12 -12.53
C ASN A 3 11.56 -33.86 -13.06
N LYS A 4 12.30 -32.78 -13.35
CA LYS A 4 11.70 -31.50 -13.80
C LYS A 4 10.92 -31.63 -15.12
N GLU A 5 11.37 -32.49 -16.03
CA GLU A 5 10.71 -32.71 -17.33
C GLU A 5 9.42 -33.51 -17.15
N GLU A 6 9.41 -34.49 -16.24
CA GLU A 6 8.23 -35.27 -15.88
C GLU A 6 7.19 -34.41 -15.14
N LEU A 7 7.62 -33.54 -14.22
CA LEU A 7 6.74 -32.59 -13.54
C LEU A 7 6.07 -31.60 -14.49
N ALA A 8 6.77 -31.18 -15.55
CA ALA A 8 6.21 -30.27 -16.56
C ALA A 8 5.08 -30.91 -17.39
N ILE A 9 5.01 -32.24 -17.44
CA ILE A 9 3.97 -33.00 -18.15
C ILE A 9 2.77 -33.29 -17.23
N CYS A 10 2.95 -33.20 -15.91
CA CYS A 10 1.87 -33.41 -14.96
C CYS A 10 0.86 -32.25 -15.00
N PRO A 11 -0.43 -32.52 -15.21
CA PRO A 11 -1.43 -31.47 -15.10
C PRO A 11 -1.45 -30.94 -13.66
N PRO A 12 -1.64 -29.61 -13.47
CA PRO A 12 -1.68 -29.04 -12.14
C PRO A 12 -2.87 -29.58 -11.36
N LEU A 13 -2.64 -29.94 -10.09
CA LEU A 13 -3.70 -30.35 -9.19
C LEU A 13 -4.41 -29.10 -8.65
N VAL A 14 -5.72 -28.98 -8.88
CA VAL A 14 -6.51 -27.87 -8.33
C VAL A 14 -7.21 -28.31 -7.05
N LEU A 15 -6.89 -27.65 -5.95
CA LEU A 15 -7.55 -27.78 -4.65
C LEU A 15 -8.49 -26.60 -4.45
N LEU A 16 -9.77 -26.87 -4.23
CA LEU A 16 -10.79 -25.84 -4.05
C LEU A 16 -11.42 -25.99 -2.66
N GLY A 17 -11.53 -24.88 -1.93
CA GLY A 17 -12.01 -24.93 -0.55
C GLY A 17 -12.44 -23.58 0.01
N SER A 18 -13.12 -23.62 1.15
CA SER A 18 -13.45 -22.43 1.92
C SER A 18 -12.29 -21.96 2.79
N ASP A 19 -12.37 -20.71 3.26
CA ASP A 19 -11.50 -20.17 4.29
C ASP A 19 -11.53 -21.00 5.59
N GLU A 20 -12.69 -21.49 6.04
CA GLU A 20 -12.79 -22.37 7.22
C GLU A 20 -11.98 -23.66 7.07
N MET A 21 -12.06 -24.29 5.88
CA MET A 21 -11.37 -25.56 5.63
C MET A 21 -9.86 -25.37 5.47
N LEU A 22 -9.44 -24.38 4.67
CA LEU A 22 -8.06 -24.23 4.23
C LEU A 22 -7.24 -23.27 5.10
N ALA A 23 -7.84 -22.19 5.60
CA ALA A 23 -7.18 -21.23 6.48
C ALA A 23 -7.49 -21.46 7.97
N GLY A 24 -8.57 -22.18 8.29
CA GLY A 24 -8.85 -22.67 9.64
C GLY A 24 -8.16 -24.01 9.91
N ARG A 25 -8.90 -25.10 9.75
CA ARG A 25 -8.47 -26.45 10.17
C ARG A 25 -7.24 -26.97 9.40
N GLY A 26 -7.13 -26.62 8.12
CA GLY A 26 -6.09 -27.11 7.21
C GLY A 26 -4.87 -26.21 7.06
N LEU A 27 -4.72 -25.15 7.87
CA LEU A 27 -3.69 -24.13 7.64
C LEU A 27 -2.26 -24.72 7.62
N SER A 28 -1.96 -25.64 8.54
CA SER A 28 -0.62 -26.24 8.62
C SER A 28 -0.26 -27.03 7.35
N GLN A 29 -1.23 -27.76 6.79
CA GLN A 29 -1.09 -28.52 5.56
C GLN A 29 -0.99 -27.58 4.37
N LEU A 30 -1.76 -26.49 4.37
CA LEU A 30 -1.68 -25.47 3.33
C LEU A 30 -0.28 -24.84 3.28
N ILE A 31 0.28 -24.44 4.42
CA ILE A 31 1.64 -23.87 4.48
C ILE A 31 2.68 -24.87 3.96
N TRP A 32 2.55 -26.15 4.30
CA TRP A 32 3.44 -27.18 3.77
C TRP A 32 3.30 -27.35 2.25
N LEU A 33 2.08 -27.37 1.73
CA LEU A 33 1.81 -27.43 0.29
C LEU A 33 2.42 -26.23 -0.46
N LEU A 34 2.31 -25.02 0.09
CA LEU A 34 2.89 -23.81 -0.50
C LEU A 34 4.43 -23.82 -0.54
N ASN A 35 5.08 -24.69 0.23
CA ASN A 35 6.54 -24.88 0.22
C ASN A 35 6.99 -26.19 -0.45
N SER A 36 6.06 -27.01 -0.92
CA SER A 36 6.36 -28.35 -1.46
C SER A 36 7.07 -28.33 -2.82
N GLY A 37 7.00 -27.22 -3.56
CA GLY A 37 7.46 -27.12 -4.94
C GLY A 37 6.59 -27.89 -5.94
N LEU A 38 5.50 -28.53 -5.49
CA LEU A 38 4.58 -29.28 -6.35
C LEU A 38 3.66 -28.32 -7.13
N PRO A 39 3.22 -28.69 -8.35
CA PRO A 39 2.32 -27.87 -9.18
C PRO A 39 0.87 -27.92 -8.67
N VAL A 40 0.64 -27.48 -7.43
CA VAL A 40 -0.68 -27.46 -6.78
C VAL A 40 -1.26 -26.05 -6.82
N LYS A 41 -2.51 -25.91 -7.23
CA LYS A 41 -3.24 -24.64 -7.32
C LYS A 41 -4.35 -24.64 -6.30
N VAL A 42 -4.20 -23.84 -5.26
CA VAL A 42 -5.17 -23.72 -4.17
C VAL A 42 -6.05 -22.51 -4.46
N LEU A 43 -7.34 -22.75 -4.70
CA LEU A 43 -8.36 -21.70 -4.79
C LEU A 43 -9.18 -21.69 -3.50
N VAL A 44 -9.04 -20.60 -2.74
CA VAL A 44 -9.79 -20.35 -1.50
C VAL A 44 -10.93 -19.40 -1.81
N LEU A 45 -12.15 -19.89 -1.67
CA LEU A 45 -13.35 -19.06 -1.70
C LEU A 45 -13.56 -18.46 -0.31
N SER A 46 -13.18 -17.20 -0.17
CA SER A 46 -13.24 -16.47 1.09
C SER A 46 -14.64 -15.92 1.31
N ALA A 47 -15.20 -16.15 2.51
CA ALA A 47 -16.44 -15.50 2.93
C ALA A 47 -16.16 -14.21 3.72
N LEU A 48 -14.88 -13.91 4.02
CA LEU A 48 -14.46 -12.78 4.86
C LEU A 48 -15.18 -12.80 6.21
N HIS A 49 -15.10 -13.95 6.89
CA HIS A 49 -15.56 -14.04 8.26
C HIS A 49 -14.54 -13.37 9.18
N PHE A 50 -14.95 -12.35 9.92
CA PHE A 50 -14.09 -11.63 10.86
C PHE A 50 -13.84 -12.37 12.19
N GLY A 51 -14.33 -13.61 12.34
CA GLY A 51 -14.17 -14.39 13.56
C GLY A 51 -14.79 -13.75 14.81
N LEU A 52 -15.68 -12.76 14.67
CA LEU A 52 -16.14 -11.90 15.80
C LEU A 52 -16.91 -12.63 16.90
N LEU A 53 -17.39 -13.85 16.64
CA LEU A 53 -18.16 -14.67 17.58
C LEU A 53 -17.29 -15.66 18.38
N GLU A 54 -16.04 -15.87 17.96
CA GLU A 54 -15.12 -16.83 18.57
C GLU A 54 -13.86 -16.09 19.01
N ALA A 55 -13.60 -16.02 20.32
CA ALA A 55 -12.33 -15.51 20.82
C ALA A 55 -11.20 -16.44 20.35
N PRO A 56 -10.45 -16.03 19.32
CA PRO A 56 -9.16 -15.42 19.60
C PRO A 56 -8.85 -14.18 18.76
N THR A 57 -7.96 -13.35 19.31
CA THR A 57 -7.30 -12.20 18.67
C THR A 57 -6.40 -12.57 17.49
N ASN A 58 -6.37 -13.83 17.05
CA ASN A 58 -5.45 -14.36 16.04
C ASN A 58 -6.15 -15.39 15.13
N ASP A 59 -7.09 -14.91 14.33
CA ASP A 59 -7.76 -15.73 13.31
C ASP A 59 -6.96 -15.66 11.99
N PRO A 60 -6.29 -16.74 11.56
CA PRO A 60 -5.49 -16.76 10.34
C PRO A 60 -6.32 -16.50 9.07
N ARG A 61 -7.65 -16.70 9.11
CA ARG A 61 -8.56 -16.42 7.98
C ARG A 61 -8.51 -14.94 7.57
N GLY A 62 -8.31 -14.03 8.52
CA GLY A 62 -8.24 -12.60 8.27
C GLY A 62 -6.95 -12.12 7.59
N SER A 63 -5.91 -12.97 7.51
CA SER A 63 -4.59 -12.59 6.97
C SER A 63 -3.97 -13.68 6.09
N LEU A 64 -4.78 -14.57 5.51
CA LEU A 64 -4.31 -15.71 4.72
C LEU A 64 -3.37 -15.31 3.57
N GLY A 65 -3.72 -14.27 2.81
CA GLY A 65 -2.88 -13.75 1.74
C GLY A 65 -1.48 -13.36 2.22
N LEU A 66 -1.37 -12.65 3.34
CA LEU A 66 -0.08 -12.27 3.94
C LEU A 66 0.70 -13.47 4.47
N LEU A 67 0.03 -14.45 5.08
CA LEU A 67 0.67 -15.69 5.56
C LEU A 67 1.25 -16.53 4.41
N ALA A 68 0.54 -16.58 3.27
CA ALA A 68 1.02 -17.25 2.07
C ALA A 68 2.18 -16.48 1.42
N LEU A 69 2.08 -15.14 1.37
CA LEU A 69 3.11 -14.26 0.87
C LEU A 69 4.43 -14.43 1.66
N ALA A 70 4.35 -14.63 2.97
CA ALA A 70 5.51 -14.88 3.83
C ALA A 70 6.29 -16.15 3.47
N GLN A 71 5.70 -17.11 2.74
CA GLN A 71 6.38 -18.33 2.29
C GLN A 71 7.33 -18.08 1.10
N ARG A 72 7.13 -17.00 0.32
CA ARG A 72 7.99 -16.55 -0.80
C ARG A 72 8.17 -17.52 -1.98
N ASN A 73 7.75 -18.77 -1.85
CA ASN A 73 7.98 -19.82 -2.85
C ASN A 73 6.78 -20.07 -3.76
N ALA A 74 5.59 -19.61 -3.35
CA ALA A 74 4.35 -19.80 -4.08
C ALA A 74 3.93 -18.52 -4.80
N PHE A 75 3.25 -18.68 -5.94
CA PHE A 75 2.45 -17.58 -6.50
C PHE A 75 1.28 -17.29 -5.55
N VAL A 76 1.02 -16.03 -5.23
CA VAL A 76 -0.09 -15.66 -4.35
C VAL A 76 -0.91 -14.56 -5.01
N ALA A 77 -2.23 -14.72 -5.04
CA ALA A 77 -3.14 -13.69 -5.49
C ALA A 77 -4.31 -13.55 -4.52
N GLN A 78 -4.68 -12.31 -4.22
CA GLN A 78 -5.91 -11.94 -3.53
C GLN A 78 -6.77 -11.15 -4.50
N THR A 79 -7.99 -11.63 -4.76
CA THR A 79 -8.84 -11.14 -5.85
C THR A 79 -10.32 -11.11 -5.42
N SER A 80 -11.15 -10.37 -6.15
CA SER A 80 -12.58 -10.27 -5.91
C SER A 80 -13.36 -10.58 -7.18
N VAL A 81 -14.58 -11.12 -7.05
CA VAL A 81 -15.50 -11.27 -8.18
C VAL A 81 -15.97 -9.92 -8.76
N ALA A 82 -15.73 -8.81 -8.04
CA ALA A 82 -15.99 -7.47 -8.54
C ALA A 82 -14.98 -7.00 -9.59
N ASP A 83 -13.80 -7.63 -9.67
CA ASP A 83 -12.77 -7.31 -10.66
C ASP A 83 -12.49 -8.56 -11.52
N PRO A 84 -13.30 -8.77 -12.59
CA PRO A 84 -13.20 -9.96 -13.42
C PRO A 84 -11.88 -10.04 -14.19
N ASP A 85 -11.31 -8.90 -14.56
CA ASP A 85 -10.04 -8.84 -15.29
C ASP A 85 -8.87 -9.23 -14.37
N HIS A 86 -8.81 -8.65 -13.16
CA HIS A 86 -7.83 -9.03 -12.15
C HIS A 86 -7.97 -10.52 -11.75
N LEU A 87 -9.20 -11.01 -11.59
CA LEU A 87 -9.49 -12.42 -11.29
C LEU A 87 -9.00 -13.36 -12.40
N GLY A 88 -9.35 -13.05 -13.65
CA GLY A 88 -8.96 -13.83 -14.82
C GLY A 88 -7.45 -13.90 -14.98
N ASP A 89 -6.76 -12.76 -14.93
CA ASP A 89 -5.30 -12.69 -15.03
C ASP A 89 -4.62 -13.45 -13.88
N SER A 90 -5.13 -13.32 -12.64
CA SER A 90 -4.61 -14.06 -11.48
C SER A 90 -4.70 -15.57 -11.66
N ILE A 91 -5.83 -16.07 -12.17
CA ILE A 91 -6.01 -17.50 -12.44
C ILE A 91 -5.06 -17.98 -13.54
N LEU A 92 -4.95 -17.25 -14.64
CA LEU A 92 -4.07 -17.62 -15.75
C LEU A 92 -2.60 -17.67 -15.32
N ARG A 93 -2.14 -16.67 -14.56
CA ARG A 93 -0.76 -16.63 -14.03
C ARG A 93 -0.49 -17.74 -13.03
N ALA A 94 -1.44 -18.05 -12.14
CA ALA A 94 -1.32 -19.14 -11.19
C ALA A 94 -1.22 -20.49 -11.91
N LEU A 95 -2.05 -20.72 -12.94
CA LEU A 95 -2.00 -21.94 -13.77
C LEU A 95 -0.67 -22.07 -14.51
N ALA A 96 -0.14 -20.95 -15.04
CA ALA A 96 1.14 -20.90 -15.73
C ALA A 96 2.37 -20.91 -14.81
N PHE A 97 2.20 -20.95 -13.49
CA PHE A 97 3.31 -21.03 -12.54
C PHE A 97 3.76 -22.48 -12.34
N ASP A 98 5.05 -22.76 -12.50
CA ASP A 98 5.61 -24.12 -12.34
C ASP A 98 5.89 -24.45 -10.85
N GLY A 99 4.84 -24.38 -10.04
CA GLY A 99 4.93 -24.60 -8.59
C GLY A 99 3.60 -24.35 -7.87
N PRO A 100 3.61 -24.23 -6.53
CA PRO A 100 2.40 -24.02 -5.76
C PRO A 100 1.84 -22.62 -5.98
N ALA A 101 0.53 -22.49 -6.12
CA ALA A 101 -0.14 -21.20 -6.20
C ALA A 101 -1.32 -21.14 -5.21
N LEU A 102 -1.51 -19.99 -4.57
CA LEU A 102 -2.69 -19.67 -3.78
C LEU A 102 -3.44 -18.52 -4.43
N ILE A 103 -4.74 -18.73 -4.66
CA ILE A 103 -5.67 -17.68 -5.05
C ILE A 103 -6.72 -17.58 -3.94
N GLN A 104 -6.77 -16.46 -3.24
CA GLN A 104 -7.86 -16.12 -2.33
C GLN A 104 -8.85 -15.24 -3.08
N ALA A 105 -10.01 -15.79 -3.44
CA ALA A 105 -11.06 -15.08 -4.15
C ALA A 105 -12.21 -14.76 -3.20
N TYR A 106 -12.58 -13.48 -3.09
CA TYR A 106 -13.82 -13.09 -2.41
C TYR A 106 -15.01 -13.23 -3.35
N ALA A 107 -15.93 -14.10 -2.96
CA ALA A 107 -17.18 -14.37 -3.66
C ALA A 107 -18.32 -14.36 -2.62
N PRO A 108 -19.00 -13.22 -2.40
CA PRO A 108 -19.99 -13.13 -1.35
C PRO A 108 -21.25 -13.93 -1.66
N SER A 109 -21.85 -14.54 -0.63
CA SER A 109 -23.09 -15.31 -0.74
C SER A 109 -24.27 -14.49 -0.20
N PRO A 110 -25.20 -14.00 -1.06
CA PRO A 110 -26.30 -13.14 -0.62
C PRO A 110 -27.17 -13.76 0.48
N GLY A 111 -27.48 -15.05 0.34
CA GLY A 111 -28.28 -15.79 1.31
C GLY A 111 -27.59 -15.96 2.66
N GLN A 112 -26.30 -16.32 2.66
CA GLN A 112 -25.55 -16.53 3.90
C GLN A 112 -25.15 -15.22 4.59
N HIS A 113 -24.84 -14.18 3.81
CA HIS A 113 -24.38 -12.89 4.33
C HIS A 113 -25.54 -11.93 4.61
N GLY A 114 -26.72 -12.22 4.06
CA GLY A 114 -27.97 -11.55 4.39
C GLY A 114 -28.19 -10.23 3.64
N PHE A 115 -27.86 -10.17 2.36
CA PHE A 115 -28.14 -9.02 1.49
C PHE A 115 -28.83 -9.48 0.19
N ALA A 116 -29.35 -8.54 -0.61
CA ALA A 116 -30.09 -8.87 -1.84
C ALA A 116 -29.16 -9.34 -2.98
N SER A 117 -29.56 -10.34 -3.76
CA SER A 117 -28.67 -10.94 -4.79
C SER A 117 -28.16 -9.97 -5.86
N ASN A 118 -28.91 -8.90 -6.16
CA ASN A 118 -28.46 -7.84 -7.08
C ASN A 118 -27.34 -6.95 -6.50
N GLN A 119 -27.09 -7.01 -5.18
CA GLN A 119 -26.02 -6.28 -4.50
C GLN A 119 -24.70 -7.06 -4.45
N THR A 120 -24.62 -8.26 -5.02
CA THR A 120 -23.43 -9.14 -4.93
C THR A 120 -22.15 -8.45 -5.40
N VAL A 121 -22.17 -7.81 -6.57
CA VAL A 121 -21.00 -7.13 -7.14
C VAL A 121 -20.66 -5.87 -6.33
N VAL A 122 -21.68 -5.10 -5.93
CA VAL A 122 -21.52 -3.89 -5.10
C VAL A 122 -20.85 -4.23 -3.75
N GLN A 123 -21.30 -5.30 -3.09
CA GLN A 123 -20.71 -5.81 -1.84
C GLN A 123 -19.28 -6.34 -2.03
N ALA A 124 -19.01 -6.94 -3.19
CA ALA A 124 -17.69 -7.42 -3.55
C ALA A 124 -16.71 -6.27 -3.84
N GLN A 125 -17.17 -5.18 -4.44
CA GLN A 125 -16.38 -3.98 -4.71
C GLN A 125 -16.14 -3.19 -3.43
N SER A 126 -17.16 -3.00 -2.60
CA SER A 126 -17.05 -2.28 -1.34
C SER A 126 -16.08 -2.96 -0.36
N ALA A 127 -15.94 -4.29 -0.40
CA ALA A 127 -14.93 -5.00 0.39
C ALA A 127 -13.49 -4.59 0.04
N VAL A 128 -13.21 -4.32 -1.24
CA VAL A 128 -11.90 -3.86 -1.72
C VAL A 128 -11.69 -2.40 -1.31
N THR A 129 -12.67 -1.54 -1.60
CA THR A 129 -12.64 -0.11 -1.27
C THR A 129 -12.49 0.14 0.24
N ALA A 130 -13.17 -0.66 1.07
CA ALA A 130 -13.11 -0.59 2.53
C ALA A 130 -11.86 -1.24 3.14
N ARG A 131 -10.92 -1.73 2.32
CA ARG A 131 -9.70 -2.45 2.74
C ARG A 131 -9.93 -3.75 3.52
N VAL A 132 -11.13 -4.34 3.43
CA VAL A 132 -11.43 -5.64 4.05
C VAL A 132 -10.68 -6.77 3.33
N LEU A 133 -10.60 -6.68 2.01
CA LEU A 133 -9.82 -7.58 1.16
C LEU A 133 -9.09 -6.78 0.08
N PRO A 134 -7.93 -6.20 0.38
CA PRO A 134 -7.12 -5.52 -0.62
C PRO A 134 -6.67 -6.50 -1.72
N LEU A 135 -6.69 -6.07 -2.98
CA LEU A 135 -6.23 -6.93 -4.08
C LEU A 135 -4.71 -6.93 -4.14
N PHE A 136 -4.09 -8.07 -4.42
CA PHE A 136 -2.67 -8.07 -4.75
C PHE A 136 -2.28 -9.35 -5.48
N ARG A 137 -1.13 -9.31 -6.12
CA ARG A 137 -0.46 -10.47 -6.69
C ARG A 137 1.00 -10.49 -6.30
N TYR A 138 1.52 -11.68 -6.08
CA TYR A 138 2.93 -11.95 -5.87
C TYR A 138 3.35 -13.09 -6.79
N ASP A 139 4.31 -12.82 -7.66
CA ASP A 139 4.93 -13.84 -8.50
C ASP A 139 6.40 -14.03 -8.10
N PRO A 140 6.78 -15.19 -7.54
CA PRO A 140 8.16 -15.42 -7.12
C PRO A 140 9.16 -15.40 -8.29
N ARG A 141 8.70 -15.54 -9.54
CA ARG A 141 9.53 -15.43 -10.76
C ARG A 141 9.80 -13.98 -11.17
N GLY A 142 9.10 -13.01 -10.58
CA GLY A 142 9.28 -11.60 -10.90
C GLY A 142 10.71 -11.13 -10.65
N GLU A 143 11.14 -10.14 -11.42
CA GLU A 143 12.48 -9.56 -11.32
C GLU A 143 12.65 -8.72 -10.04
N GLY A 144 13.91 -8.55 -9.63
CA GLY A 144 14.29 -7.69 -8.51
C GLY A 144 14.09 -8.31 -7.12
N VAL A 145 13.86 -7.46 -6.12
CA VAL A 145 13.74 -7.84 -4.70
C VAL A 145 12.33 -8.31 -4.36
N PHE A 146 12.13 -8.84 -3.15
CA PHE A 146 10.85 -9.36 -2.70
C PHE A 146 9.67 -8.40 -2.95
N GLY A 147 9.84 -7.11 -2.62
CA GLY A 147 8.80 -6.11 -2.79
C GLY A 147 8.45 -5.77 -4.23
N SER A 148 9.42 -5.76 -5.15
CA SER A 148 9.17 -5.47 -6.57
C SER A 148 8.37 -6.56 -7.28
N ARG A 149 8.20 -7.72 -6.64
CA ARG A 149 7.40 -8.84 -7.14
C ARG A 149 5.95 -8.78 -6.68
N ILE A 150 5.60 -7.79 -5.83
CA ILE A 150 4.25 -7.56 -5.33
C ILE A 150 3.60 -6.47 -6.17
N SER A 151 2.41 -6.77 -6.72
CA SER A 151 1.57 -5.82 -7.44
C SER A 151 0.31 -5.56 -6.63
N LEU A 152 -0.02 -4.29 -6.37
CA LEU A 152 -1.27 -3.86 -5.71
C LEU A 152 -2.29 -3.31 -6.72
N GLU A 153 -2.18 -3.68 -7.99
CA GLU A 153 -3.13 -3.28 -9.03
C GLU A 153 -4.56 -3.77 -8.69
N GLY A 154 -5.57 -2.98 -9.10
CA GLY A 154 -6.99 -3.27 -8.81
C GLY A 154 -7.51 -2.62 -7.52
N ASN A 155 -6.64 -2.01 -6.70
CA ASN A 155 -7.08 -1.23 -5.55
C ASN A 155 -7.27 0.24 -5.91
N PRO A 156 -8.37 0.89 -5.45
CA PRO A 156 -8.51 2.33 -5.55
C PRO A 156 -7.59 3.05 -4.56
N ALA A 157 -7.13 4.25 -4.94
CA ALA A 157 -6.34 5.17 -4.12
C ALA A 157 -5.22 4.46 -3.34
N CYS A 158 -4.28 3.82 -4.06
CA CYS A 158 -3.29 2.90 -3.48
C CYS A 158 -2.34 3.49 -2.43
N GLU A 159 -2.25 4.81 -2.31
CA GLU A 159 -1.40 5.49 -1.33
C GLU A 159 -2.18 5.83 -0.05
N ASP A 160 -3.51 5.91 -0.14
CA ASP A 160 -4.37 6.30 0.96
C ASP A 160 -4.79 5.10 1.83
N ALA A 161 -4.84 5.34 3.14
CA ALA A 161 -5.31 4.34 4.10
C ALA A 161 -6.80 4.01 3.90
N LEU A 162 -7.61 5.02 3.64
CA LEU A 162 -9.05 4.91 3.40
C LEU A 162 -9.41 5.60 2.08
N VAL A 163 -10.47 5.12 1.44
CA VAL A 163 -10.91 5.63 0.15
C VAL A 163 -12.16 6.48 0.35
N LYS A 164 -12.10 7.73 -0.12
CA LYS A 164 -13.26 8.63 -0.14
C LYS A 164 -14.30 8.14 -1.14
N VAL A 165 -15.58 8.22 -0.77
CA VAL A 165 -16.69 7.86 -1.65
C VAL A 165 -17.34 9.14 -2.16
N ASP A 166 -17.48 9.25 -3.48
CA ASP A 166 -18.03 10.41 -4.19
C ASP A 166 -17.29 11.73 -3.86
N ASP A 167 -17.90 12.88 -4.10
CA ASP A 167 -17.41 14.21 -3.68
C ASP A 167 -17.62 14.47 -2.17
N SER A 168 -17.95 13.44 -1.39
CA SER A 168 -18.14 13.54 0.04
C SER A 168 -16.80 13.47 0.78
N GLU A 169 -16.73 14.07 1.98
CA GLU A 169 -15.58 13.90 2.88
C GLU A 169 -15.61 12.55 3.64
N GLN A 170 -16.60 11.70 3.38
CA GLN A 170 -16.74 10.40 4.03
C GLN A 170 -15.94 9.32 3.31
N SER A 171 -15.16 8.56 4.07
CA SER A 171 -14.41 7.42 3.56
C SER A 171 -15.06 6.11 3.95
N LEU A 172 -15.04 5.13 3.05
CA LEU A 172 -15.60 3.82 3.33
C LEU A 172 -14.69 3.04 4.28
N THR A 173 -15.21 2.65 5.44
CA THR A 173 -14.50 1.84 6.43
C THR A 173 -14.94 0.36 6.38
N PRO A 174 -14.16 -0.56 6.98
CA PRO A 174 -14.57 -1.96 7.13
C PRO A 174 -15.92 -2.15 7.85
N ALA A 175 -16.31 -1.24 8.75
CA ALA A 175 -17.60 -1.31 9.41
C ALA A 175 -18.75 -0.88 8.49
N ASP A 176 -18.52 0.06 7.56
CA ASP A 176 -19.53 0.45 6.56
C ASP A 176 -19.84 -0.72 5.62
N TRP A 177 -18.79 -1.45 5.19
CA TRP A 177 -18.96 -2.71 4.47
C TRP A 177 -19.74 -3.74 5.29
N ALA A 178 -19.40 -3.91 6.57
CA ALA A 178 -20.06 -4.86 7.45
C ALA A 178 -21.55 -4.50 7.67
N ARG A 179 -21.88 -3.20 7.74
CA ARG A 179 -23.25 -2.70 7.91
C ARG A 179 -24.16 -3.11 6.76
N GLY A 180 -23.62 -3.30 5.56
CA GLY A 180 -24.33 -3.79 4.38
C GLY A 180 -24.73 -5.28 4.44
N GLN A 181 -24.38 -6.01 5.49
CA GLN A 181 -24.61 -7.45 5.60
C GLN A 181 -25.24 -7.80 6.95
N ARG A 182 -26.43 -8.41 6.93
CA ARG A 182 -27.19 -8.76 8.15
C ARG A 182 -26.42 -9.67 9.12
N ARG A 183 -25.46 -10.46 8.62
CA ARG A 183 -24.62 -11.30 9.49
C ARG A 183 -23.82 -10.52 10.54
N PHE A 184 -23.63 -9.21 10.35
CA PHE A 184 -22.94 -8.34 11.29
C PHE A 184 -23.88 -7.45 12.11
N ASP A 185 -25.21 -7.59 12.00
CA ASP A 185 -26.18 -6.72 12.70
C ASP A 185 -25.93 -6.66 14.21
N ALA A 186 -25.50 -7.76 14.83
CA ALA A 186 -25.17 -7.82 16.27
C ALA A 186 -23.95 -6.97 16.69
N GLN A 187 -23.19 -6.42 15.72
CA GLN A 187 -22.04 -5.55 15.96
C GLN A 187 -22.42 -4.07 15.96
N PHE A 188 -23.71 -3.76 15.73
CA PHE A 188 -24.22 -2.40 15.63
C PHE A 188 -25.41 -2.21 16.56
N GLU A 189 -25.42 -1.07 17.26
CA GLU A 189 -26.58 -0.62 18.01
C GLU A 189 -26.87 0.84 17.62
N PRO A 190 -28.14 1.29 17.63
CA PRO A 190 -28.43 2.72 17.47
C PRO A 190 -27.63 3.55 18.46
N LEU A 191 -26.99 4.61 17.98
CA LEU A 191 -26.13 5.45 18.83
C LEU A 191 -26.98 6.12 19.92
N SER A 192 -26.59 5.91 21.19
CA SER A 192 -27.25 6.54 22.33
C SER A 192 -26.87 8.02 22.44
N ASP A 193 -27.82 8.88 22.80
CA ASP A 193 -27.57 10.30 23.15
C ASP A 193 -26.57 10.48 24.31
N LYS A 194 -26.38 9.44 25.13
CA LYS A 194 -25.44 9.43 26.26
C LYS A 194 -24.12 8.73 25.93
N ALA A 195 -23.87 8.40 24.67
CA ALA A 195 -22.63 7.76 24.26
C ALA A 195 -21.43 8.66 24.63
N PRO A 196 -20.42 8.15 25.34
CA PRO A 196 -19.27 8.95 25.71
C PRO A 196 -18.43 9.23 24.45
N GLY A 197 -18.19 10.52 24.18
CA GLY A 197 -17.33 11.00 23.09
C GLY A 197 -17.59 10.31 21.75
N PRO A 198 -18.79 10.46 21.14
CA PRO A 198 -19.09 9.86 19.86
C PRO A 198 -18.15 10.42 18.79
N VAL A 199 -17.54 9.52 18.02
CA VAL A 199 -16.56 9.85 16.98
C VAL A 199 -16.80 8.94 15.78
N THR A 200 -16.64 9.45 14.56
CA THR A 200 -16.80 8.60 13.37
C THR A 200 -15.73 7.50 13.39
N LEU A 201 -16.03 6.32 12.85
CA LEU A 201 -15.05 5.25 12.82
C LEU A 201 -13.80 5.65 12.02
N GLN A 202 -13.96 6.41 10.93
CA GLN A 202 -12.85 6.97 10.16
C GLN A 202 -11.89 7.78 11.04
N GLU A 203 -12.41 8.71 11.87
CA GLU A 203 -11.59 9.50 12.79
C GLU A 203 -11.00 8.63 13.91
N TRP A 204 -11.79 7.71 14.45
CA TRP A 204 -11.34 6.81 15.52
C TRP A 204 -10.14 5.95 15.11
N LEU A 205 -10.11 5.51 13.84
CA LEU A 205 -9.02 4.72 13.27
C LEU A 205 -7.69 5.49 13.22
N GLN A 206 -7.73 6.83 13.11
CA GLN A 206 -6.55 7.70 13.09
C GLN A 206 -5.99 8.00 14.50
N LEU A 207 -6.75 7.69 15.56
CA LEU A 207 -6.32 7.93 16.93
C LEU A 207 -5.39 6.82 17.44
N ASP A 208 -4.50 7.19 18.36
CA ASP A 208 -3.72 6.24 19.16
C ASP A 208 -4.57 5.64 20.30
N ASP A 209 -4.01 4.67 21.02
CA ASP A 209 -4.74 3.97 22.09
C ASP A 209 -5.24 4.91 23.20
N LYS A 210 -4.50 5.99 23.47
CA LYS A 210 -4.90 7.03 24.43
C LYS A 210 -6.07 7.86 23.90
N GLY A 211 -6.02 8.27 22.64
CA GLY A 211 -7.08 9.02 21.98
C GLY A 211 -8.38 8.22 21.79
N ARG A 212 -8.28 6.88 21.70
CA ARG A 212 -9.42 5.96 21.61
C ARG A 212 -10.12 5.73 22.95
N ALA A 213 -9.42 5.90 24.06
CA ALA A 213 -9.95 5.63 25.39
C ALA A 213 -11.16 6.53 25.71
N GLY A 214 -12.29 5.92 26.08
CA GLY A 214 -13.50 6.63 26.47
C GLY A 214 -14.31 7.24 25.31
N LYS A 215 -13.96 6.95 24.06
CA LYS A 215 -14.74 7.34 22.88
C LYS A 215 -15.61 6.20 22.38
N THR A 216 -16.73 6.54 21.74
CA THR A 216 -17.64 5.58 21.12
C THR A 216 -17.56 5.71 19.60
N PRO A 217 -16.90 4.78 18.89
CA PRO A 217 -16.88 4.80 17.44
C PRO A 217 -18.28 4.52 16.87
N PHE A 218 -18.68 5.26 15.83
CA PHE A 218 -19.93 5.04 15.13
C PHE A 218 -19.76 5.12 13.60
N VAL A 219 -20.70 4.51 12.89
CA VAL A 219 -20.90 4.69 11.44
C VAL A 219 -22.26 5.33 11.20
N ALA A 220 -22.38 6.07 10.11
CA ALA A 220 -23.61 6.73 9.68
C ALA A 220 -24.12 6.09 8.39
N THR A 221 -25.43 5.98 8.24
CA THR A 221 -26.08 5.50 7.02
C THR A 221 -27.24 6.39 6.63
N GLY A 222 -27.47 6.57 5.33
CA GLY A 222 -28.49 7.47 4.80
C GLY A 222 -27.92 8.83 4.43
N ASP A 223 -28.72 9.63 3.74
CA ASP A 223 -28.34 10.99 3.32
C ASP A 223 -28.49 11.98 4.48
N ASP A 224 -27.94 13.20 4.33
CA ASP A 224 -27.92 14.24 5.38
C ASP A 224 -29.28 14.50 6.06
N GLU A 225 -30.40 14.32 5.35
CA GLU A 225 -31.75 14.52 5.89
C GLU A 225 -32.29 13.33 6.71
N ASN A 226 -31.74 12.11 6.52
CA ASN A 226 -32.19 10.87 7.17
C ASN A 226 -31.02 10.07 7.77
N GLU A 227 -29.97 10.77 8.23
CA GLU A 227 -28.77 10.15 8.78
C GLU A 227 -29.09 9.32 10.03
N GLN A 228 -28.85 8.01 9.95
CA GLN A 228 -28.95 7.08 11.07
C GLN A 228 -27.56 6.71 11.56
N ARG A 229 -27.30 6.90 12.85
CA ARG A 229 -26.00 6.62 13.47
C ARG A 229 -26.06 5.34 14.28
N TYR A 230 -25.06 4.49 14.07
CA TYR A 230 -24.91 3.21 14.76
C TYR A 230 -23.56 3.14 15.45
N SER A 231 -23.56 2.88 16.76
CA SER A 231 -22.33 2.55 17.47
C SER A 231 -21.74 1.26 16.92
N VAL A 232 -20.41 1.21 16.88
CA VAL A 232 -19.65 0.03 16.40
C VAL A 232 -19.13 -0.73 17.61
N SER A 233 -19.33 -2.04 17.64
CA SER A 233 -18.81 -2.87 18.72
C SER A 233 -17.27 -2.75 18.83
N PRO A 234 -16.69 -2.91 20.03
CA PRO A 234 -15.24 -2.91 20.20
C PRO A 234 -14.52 -3.98 19.36
N ALA A 235 -15.18 -5.12 19.09
CA ALA A 235 -14.60 -6.19 18.30
C ALA A 235 -14.49 -5.78 16.82
N LEU A 236 -15.55 -5.21 16.25
CA LEU A 236 -15.56 -4.75 14.86
C LEU A 236 -14.63 -3.53 14.66
N ALA A 237 -14.54 -2.63 15.64
CA ALA A 237 -13.60 -1.51 15.61
C ALA A 237 -12.13 -1.99 15.56
N ARG A 238 -11.76 -3.00 16.36
CA ARG A 238 -10.41 -3.61 16.31
C ARG A 238 -10.13 -4.29 14.97
N VAL A 239 -11.07 -5.06 14.44
CA VAL A 239 -10.90 -5.70 13.13
C VAL A 239 -10.76 -4.66 12.02
N SER A 240 -11.50 -3.55 12.11
CA SER A 240 -11.37 -2.45 11.17
C SER A 240 -9.95 -1.85 11.19
N ALA A 241 -9.38 -1.65 12.38
CA ALA A 241 -7.99 -1.20 12.52
C ALA A 241 -6.99 -2.23 11.96
N GLN A 242 -7.23 -3.53 12.16
CA GLN A 242 -6.38 -4.59 11.60
C GLN A 242 -6.42 -4.62 10.07
N CYS A 243 -7.58 -4.38 9.44
CA CYS A 243 -7.70 -4.29 7.99
C CYS A 243 -6.80 -3.17 7.43
N LEU A 244 -6.80 -2.00 8.09
CA LEU A 244 -5.92 -0.89 7.70
C LEU A 244 -4.44 -1.19 7.93
N ALA A 245 -4.09 -1.83 9.06
CA ALA A 245 -2.72 -2.26 9.32
C ALA A 245 -2.21 -3.28 8.28
N ASN A 246 -3.08 -4.21 7.86
CA ASN A 246 -2.77 -5.18 6.80
C ASN A 246 -2.56 -4.48 5.45
N TRP A 247 -3.39 -3.49 5.13
CA TRP A 247 -3.22 -2.67 3.93
C TRP A 247 -1.90 -1.90 3.95
N GLN A 248 -1.59 -1.21 5.05
CA GLN A 248 -0.32 -0.51 5.23
C GLN A 248 0.87 -1.47 5.09
N THR A 249 0.80 -2.66 5.68
CA THR A 249 1.83 -3.69 5.52
C THR A 249 2.03 -4.05 4.04
N LEU A 250 0.94 -4.21 3.26
CA LEU A 250 1.05 -4.48 1.82
C LEU A 250 1.70 -3.32 1.06
N GLN A 251 1.35 -2.07 1.39
CA GLN A 251 1.98 -0.87 0.80
C GLN A 251 3.48 -0.82 1.10
N GLU A 252 3.87 -1.14 2.35
CA GLU A 252 5.26 -1.20 2.79
C GLU A 252 6.03 -2.31 2.07
N LEU A 253 5.45 -3.51 2.00
CA LEU A 253 6.07 -4.64 1.31
C LEU A 253 6.21 -4.38 -0.19
N ALA A 254 5.23 -3.76 -0.84
CA ALA A 254 5.29 -3.38 -2.25
C ALA A 254 6.20 -2.18 -2.53
N GLY A 255 6.69 -1.50 -1.49
CA GLY A 255 7.56 -0.33 -1.61
C GLY A 255 6.85 0.98 -1.97
N LEU A 256 5.52 1.04 -1.86
CA LEU A 256 4.75 2.29 -2.07
C LEU A 256 4.94 3.25 -0.91
N VAL A 257 4.89 2.74 0.33
CA VAL A 257 5.09 3.52 1.54
C VAL A 257 6.37 3.02 2.19
N THR A 258 7.42 3.85 2.21
CA THR A 258 8.66 3.47 2.91
C THR A 258 9.18 4.61 3.77
N PRO A 259 9.66 4.33 4.99
CA PRO A 259 10.33 5.34 5.80
C PRO A 259 11.68 5.79 5.19
N PHE A 260 12.20 5.02 4.24
CA PHE A 260 13.49 5.27 3.60
C PHE A 260 13.40 6.29 2.46
N THR A 261 12.24 6.41 1.78
CA THR A 261 12.08 7.34 0.65
C THR A 261 12.41 8.77 1.08
N ALA A 262 11.88 9.23 2.21
CA ALA A 262 12.17 10.57 2.74
C ALA A 262 13.66 10.77 3.07
N GLN A 263 14.31 9.77 3.69
CA GLN A 263 15.75 9.84 4.02
C GLN A 263 16.63 9.86 2.77
N VAL A 264 16.26 9.07 1.75
CA VAL A 264 16.97 9.01 0.47
C VAL A 264 16.80 10.33 -0.29
N GLU A 265 15.58 10.88 -0.36
CA GLU A 265 15.32 12.18 -0.98
C GLU A 265 16.08 13.31 -0.28
N GLU A 266 16.10 13.33 1.05
CA GLU A 266 16.86 14.32 1.82
C GLU A 266 18.35 14.21 1.54
N LYS A 267 18.90 12.99 1.51
CA LYS A 267 20.30 12.75 1.18
C LYS A 267 20.64 13.19 -0.25
N ILE A 268 19.83 12.82 -1.24
CA ILE A 268 20.02 13.23 -2.64
C ILE A 268 19.96 14.76 -2.74
N ARG A 269 19.01 15.40 -2.07
CA ARG A 269 18.89 16.87 -2.06
C ARG A 269 20.12 17.53 -1.45
N ALA A 270 20.67 16.96 -0.37
CA ALA A 270 21.88 17.46 0.26
C ALA A 270 23.12 17.27 -0.64
N GLU A 271 23.26 16.12 -1.31
CA GLU A 271 24.34 15.85 -2.27
C GLU A 271 24.29 16.81 -3.46
N VAL A 272 23.12 16.98 -4.09
CA VAL A 272 22.92 17.91 -5.21
C VAL A 272 23.19 19.36 -4.78
N ALA A 273 22.73 19.76 -3.59
CA ALA A 273 23.01 21.11 -3.07
C ALA A 273 24.51 21.34 -2.82
N ALA A 274 25.22 20.33 -2.32
CA ALA A 274 26.66 20.40 -2.09
C ALA A 274 27.45 20.50 -3.41
N GLU A 275 27.07 19.71 -4.43
CA GLU A 275 27.67 19.77 -5.76
C GLU A 275 27.46 21.14 -6.41
N HIS A 276 26.23 21.66 -6.39
CA HIS A 276 25.92 22.98 -6.95
C HIS A 276 26.67 24.10 -6.23
N GLN A 277 26.78 24.02 -4.89
CA GLN A 277 27.54 25.00 -4.12
C GLN A 277 29.04 24.96 -4.47
N ALA A 278 29.60 23.76 -4.67
CA ALA A 278 30.99 23.60 -5.09
C ALA A 278 31.24 24.17 -6.49
N GLU A 279 30.32 23.97 -7.44
CA GLU A 279 30.39 24.58 -8.77
C GLU A 279 30.33 26.11 -8.71
N LEU A 280 29.41 26.67 -7.94
CA LEU A 280 29.30 28.12 -7.74
C LEU A 280 30.57 28.71 -7.14
N ASP A 281 31.16 28.04 -6.16
CA ASP A 281 32.39 28.50 -5.52
C ASP A 281 33.61 28.37 -6.46
N ALA A 282 33.65 27.33 -7.29
CA ALA A 282 34.67 27.18 -8.33
C ALA A 282 34.53 28.29 -9.40
N GLN A 283 33.30 28.60 -9.83
CA GLN A 283 33.02 29.65 -10.81
C GLN A 283 33.35 31.04 -10.25
N LYS A 284 33.01 31.33 -8.99
CA LYS A 284 33.40 32.57 -8.31
C LYS A 284 34.91 32.71 -8.25
N LYS A 285 35.64 31.67 -7.85
CA LYS A 285 37.11 31.68 -7.83
C LYS A 285 37.70 31.93 -9.22
N ALA A 286 37.15 31.30 -10.26
CA ALA A 286 37.59 31.53 -11.64
C ALA A 286 37.32 32.97 -12.09
N SER A 287 36.15 33.52 -11.78
CA SER A 287 35.79 34.91 -12.07
C SER A 287 36.69 35.89 -11.32
N ASP A 288 36.94 35.68 -10.02
CA ASP A 288 37.81 36.52 -9.21
C ASP A 288 39.26 36.49 -9.73
N ALA A 289 39.74 35.33 -10.18
CA ALA A 289 41.04 35.20 -10.81
C ALA A 289 41.12 35.99 -12.13
N GLN A 290 40.09 35.91 -12.97
CA GLN A 290 40.00 36.69 -14.20
C GLN A 290 39.97 38.20 -13.92
N ILE A 291 39.21 38.64 -12.91
CA ILE A 291 39.15 40.05 -12.51
C ILE A 291 40.54 40.53 -12.06
N ARG A 292 41.24 39.76 -11.23
CA ARG A 292 42.62 40.10 -10.81
C ARG A 292 43.58 40.17 -11.98
N GLU A 293 43.53 39.20 -12.89
CA GLU A 293 44.39 39.19 -14.08
C GLU A 293 44.13 40.42 -14.97
N ILE A 294 42.86 40.80 -15.15
CA ILE A 294 42.48 42.01 -15.88
C ILE A 294 42.99 43.27 -15.15
N GLN A 295 42.83 43.35 -13.83
CA GLN A 295 43.32 44.48 -13.02
C GLN A 295 44.84 44.62 -13.13
N ASP A 296 45.59 43.52 -13.00
CA ASP A 296 47.05 43.50 -13.10
C ASP A 296 47.53 43.94 -14.49
N LYS A 297 46.90 43.43 -15.56
CA LYS A 297 47.16 43.87 -16.95
C LYS A 297 46.88 45.37 -17.13
N THR A 298 45.73 45.83 -16.62
CA THR A 298 45.33 47.24 -16.74
C THR A 298 46.29 48.15 -15.97
N GLN A 299 46.71 47.78 -14.76
CA GLN A 299 47.71 48.53 -14.00
C GLN A 299 49.07 48.57 -14.72
N ALA A 300 49.51 47.45 -15.29
CA ALA A 300 50.75 47.38 -16.06
C ALA A 300 50.71 48.28 -17.31
N GLU A 301 49.58 48.32 -18.01
CA GLU A 301 49.37 49.22 -19.16
C GLU A 301 49.35 50.70 -18.74
N ILE A 302 48.65 51.04 -17.65
CA ILE A 302 48.63 52.40 -17.11
C ILE A 302 50.06 52.84 -16.73
N ALA A 303 50.82 51.99 -16.04
CA ALA A 303 52.19 52.28 -15.66
C ALA A 303 53.10 52.49 -16.88
N LYS A 304 52.94 51.67 -17.92
CA LYS A 304 53.67 51.80 -19.20
C LYS A 304 53.33 53.12 -19.91
N ASN A 305 52.05 53.51 -19.94
CA ASN A 305 51.58 54.75 -20.55
C ASN A 305 52.03 56.01 -19.78
N ILE A 306 52.08 55.95 -18.44
CA ILE A 306 52.61 57.05 -17.63
C ILE A 306 54.11 57.22 -17.90
N ARG A 307 54.87 56.10 -17.93
CA ARG A 307 56.31 56.12 -18.19
C ARG A 307 56.63 56.67 -19.59
N SER A 308 55.89 56.29 -20.62
CA SER A 308 56.09 56.81 -21.98
C SER A 308 55.83 58.32 -22.05
N ARG A 309 54.73 58.81 -21.46
CA ARG A 309 54.43 60.25 -21.40
C ARG A 309 55.46 61.06 -20.63
N LEU A 310 55.99 60.53 -19.52
CA LEU A 310 57.05 61.20 -18.76
C LEU A 310 58.37 61.28 -19.55
N LEU A 311 58.69 60.24 -20.34
CA LEU A 311 59.86 60.25 -21.23
C LEU A 311 59.69 61.25 -22.37
N GLU A 312 58.52 61.34 -22.98
CA GLU A 312 58.21 62.36 -24.01
C GLU A 312 58.35 63.79 -23.45
N LEU A 313 57.83 64.04 -22.25
CA LEU A 313 57.95 65.34 -21.57
C LEU A 313 59.41 65.67 -21.21
N ALA A 314 60.19 64.69 -20.77
CA ALA A 314 61.61 64.87 -20.49
C ALA A 314 62.44 65.14 -21.77
N SER A 315 62.10 64.51 -22.89
CA SER A 315 62.73 64.81 -24.18
C SER A 315 62.37 66.20 -24.73
N ARG A 316 61.14 66.68 -24.47
CA ARG A 316 60.71 68.03 -24.86
C ARG A 316 61.36 69.16 -24.07
N LYS A 317 61.87 68.88 -22.86
CA LYS A 317 62.55 69.87 -22.01
C LYS A 317 64.06 69.97 -22.28
N ARG A 318 64.58 69.12 -23.17
CA ARG A 318 66.01 68.99 -23.52
C ARG A 318 66.36 69.57 -24.90
N ASN A 319 65.36 70.10 -25.60
CA ASN A 319 65.46 71.04 -26.73
C ASN A 319 64.99 72.42 -26.25
#